data_AF-A0A401PXK1-F1
#
_entry.id   AF-A0A401PXK1-F1
#
_cell.length_a   1.000
_cell.length_b   1.000
_cell.length_c   1.000
_cell.angle_alpha   90.00
_cell.angle_beta   90.00
_cell.angle_gamma   90.00
#
_symmetry.space_group_name_H-M   'P 1'
#
loop_
_entity.id
_entity.type
_entity.pdbx_description
1 polymer ?
#
loop_
_entity_poly.entity_id
_entity_poly.type
_entity_poly.pdbx_seq_one_letter_code
_entity_poly.pdbx_strand_id
1 'polypeptide(L)' 'MSLRSSPTTSDGEKAKKVAIVGGGLVGALNACFFAKRGFQVELYEARK' A
#
# COMPACT_ATOMS: atom_id res chain seq x y z
N MET A 1 0.09 -25.15 -6.30
CA MET A 1 0.48 -24.62 -4.97
C MET A 1 1.74 -23.79 -5.16
N SER A 2 1.75 -22.56 -4.64
CA SER A 2 2.83 -21.55 -4.72
C SER A 2 2.95 -20.73 -6.01
N LEU A 3 2.32 -19.55 -6.02
CA LEU A 3 2.84 -18.36 -6.71
C LEU A 3 2.63 -17.18 -5.75
N ARG A 4 3.63 -16.92 -4.92
CA ARG A 4 3.74 -15.69 -4.12
C ARG A 4 4.04 -14.56 -5.11
N SER A 5 3.05 -13.74 -5.42
CA SER A 5 3.25 -12.45 -6.10
C SER A 5 3.88 -11.47 -5.11
N SER A 6 5.21 -11.50 -4.99
CA SER A 6 5.96 -10.41 -4.37
C SER A 6 5.72 -9.13 -5.18
N PRO A 7 5.24 -8.03 -4.58
CA PRO A 7 5.12 -6.77 -5.30
C PRO A 7 6.54 -6.27 -5.58
N THR A 8 6.92 -6.29 -6.85
CA THR A 8 8.13 -5.68 -7.40
C THR A 8 8.13 -4.19 -7.04
N THR A 9 9.01 -3.76 -6.14
CA THR A 9 9.39 -2.35 -6.02
C THR A 9 10.78 -2.22 -6.62
N SER A 10 10.82 -1.80 -7.87
CA SER A 10 12.00 -1.69 -8.71
C SER A 10 12.97 -0.62 -8.18
N ASP A 11 14.22 -1.02 -7.99
CA ASP A 11 15.37 -0.15 -7.72
C ASP A 11 15.64 0.77 -8.93
N GLY A 12 15.48 2.10 -8.76
CA GLY A 12 15.91 3.09 -9.77
C GLY A 12 15.37 4.50 -9.59
N GLU A 13 14.11 4.65 -9.16
CA GLU A 13 13.51 5.90 -8.69
C GLU A 13 12.77 5.55 -7.40
N LYS A 14 13.05 6.23 -6.28
CA LYS A 14 12.36 5.92 -5.02
C LYS A 14 10.87 6.17 -5.19
N ALA A 15 10.10 5.12 -5.44
CA ALA A 15 8.65 5.16 -5.41
C ALA A 15 8.23 5.80 -4.09
N LYS A 16 7.45 6.88 -4.17
CA LYS A 16 7.04 7.64 -2.98
C LYS A 16 6.23 6.70 -2.09
N LYS A 17 6.70 6.52 -0.85
CA LYS A 17 6.02 5.71 0.17
C LYS A 17 4.91 6.52 0.82
N VAL A 18 3.73 5.93 0.99
CA VAL A 18 2.56 6.55 1.61
C VAL A 18 2.09 5.66 2.75
N ALA A 19 2.10 6.19 3.97
CA ALA A 19 1.52 5.53 5.13
C ALA A 19 0.09 6.05 5.38
N ILE A 20 -0.85 5.13 5.56
CA ILE A 20 -2.25 5.43 5.87
C ILE A 20 -2.54 4.83 7.25
N VAL A 21 -3.03 5.66 8.16
CA VAL A 21 -3.39 5.24 9.52
C VAL A 21 -4.91 5.29 9.64
N GLY A 22 -5.53 4.16 9.94
CA GLY A 22 -6.98 3.95 9.96
C GLY A 22 -7.47 3.18 8.73
N GLY A 23 -7.94 1.96 8.92
CA GLY A 23 -8.48 1.03 7.92
C GLY A 23 -9.99 1.09 7.72
N GLY A 24 -10.65 2.17 8.18
CA GLY A 24 -12.07 2.42 7.91
C GLY A 24 -12.35 2.66 6.42
N LEU A 25 -13.61 2.98 6.09
CA LEU A 25 -14.08 3.15 4.70
C LEU A 25 -13.17 4.08 3.87
N VAL A 26 -12.81 5.23 4.43
CA VAL A 26 -11.98 6.24 3.75
C VAL A 26 -10.52 5.80 3.65
N GLY A 27 -9.99 5.12 4.66
CA GLY A 27 -8.60 4.67 4.68
C GLY A 27 -8.32 3.57 3.67
N ALA A 28 -9.23 2.59 3.58
CA ALA A 28 -9.15 1.53 2.58
C ALA A 28 -9.28 2.08 1.14
N LEU A 29 -10.19 3.05 0.92
CA LEU A 29 -10.33 3.69 -0.40
C LEU A 29 -9.05 4.41 -0.81
N ASN A 30 -8.49 5.23 0.08
CA ASN A 30 -7.24 5.94 -0.18
C ASN A 30 -6.08 4.97 -0.43
N ALA A 31 -6.02 3.86 0.30
CA ALA A 31 -5.00 2.84 0.07
C ALA A 31 -5.06 2.29 -1.36
N CYS A 32 -6.26 1.97 -1.81
CA CYS A 32 -6.48 1.47 -3.17
C CYS A 32 -6.17 2.54 -4.23
N PHE A 33 -6.55 3.79 -3.97
CA PHE A 33 -6.30 4.91 -4.87
C PHE A 33 -4.81 5.21 -5.08
N PHE A 34 -4.03 5.24 -3.98
CA PHE A 34 -2.59 5.46 -4.06
C PHE A 34 -1.85 4.25 -4.65
N ALA A 35 -2.27 3.02 -4.32
CA ALA A 35 -1.69 1.82 -4.91
C ALA A 35 -1.86 1.77 -6.44
N LYS A 36 -3.05 2.16 -6.95
CA LYS A 36 -3.32 2.25 -8.41
C LYS A 36 -2.46 3.29 -9.13
N ARG A 37 -1.97 4.30 -8.41
CA ARG A 37 -1.09 5.33 -8.96
C ARG A 37 0.40 4.97 -8.89
N GLY A 38 0.72 3.74 -8.48
CA GLY A 38 2.10 3.25 -8.40
C GLY A 38 2.84 3.71 -7.14
N PHE A 39 2.13 4.21 -6.13
CA PHE A 39 2.72 4.50 -4.83
C PHE A 39 2.87 3.21 -4.03
N GLN A 40 3.93 3.13 -3.23
CA GLN A 40 4.09 2.06 -2.26
C GLN A 40 3.29 2.44 -1.00
N VAL A 41 2.16 1.76 -0.78
CA VAL A 41 1.22 2.12 0.27
C VAL A 41 1.28 1.12 1.42
N GLU A 42 1.36 1.64 2.64
CA GLU A 42 1.28 0.86 3.87
C GLU A 42 0.05 1.32 4.68
N LEU A 43 -0.86 0.39 4.99
CA LEU A 43 -2.07 0.66 5.77
C LEU A 43 -1.91 0.11 7.19
N TYR A 44 -2.07 0.97 8.19
CA TYR A 44 -1.96 0.66 9.60
C TYR A 44 -3.32 0.82 10.28
N GLU A 45 -3.78 -0.23 10.96
CA GLU A 45 -5.01 -0.19 11.76
C GLU A 45 -4.67 -0.53 13.20
N ALA A 46 -5.12 0.30 14.14
CA ALA A 46 -4.98 0.02 15.56
C ALA A 46 -6.04 -1.00 15.99
N ARG A 47 -5.62 -2.23 16.29
CA ARG A 47 -6.45 -3.23 16.98
C ARG A 47 -5.94 -3.43 18.41
N LYS A 48 -6.85 -3.45 19.38
CA LYS A 48 -6.59 -3.85 20.77
C LYS A 48 -6.70 -5.36 20.91
#